data_AF-A0A9K3D7G1-F1
#
_entry.id   AF-A0A9K3D7G1-F1
#
_cell.length_a   1.000
_cell.length_b   1.000
_cell.length_c   1.000
_cell.angle_alpha   90.00
_cell.angle_beta   90.00
_cell.angle_gamma   90.00
#
_symmetry.space_group_name_H-M   'P 1'
#
loop_
_entity.id
_entity.type
_entity.pdbx_description
1 polymer ?
#
loop_
_entity_poly.entity_id
_entity_poly.type
_entity_poly.pdbx_seq_one_letter_code
_entity_poly.pdbx_strand_id
1 'polypeptide(L)'
;CAEMPAEAPVPPPAKAAGPSTSGPKGKADAAPSGDGKRKRIPVPARSVRHLSLGVGNNAALVARVVLSRPWWRMAKKPKAGTRTTGEEWSMRWQETIQGINYSLLGAHSQQVVGHLPNNSAICGKLNLFRNIYEYLSSKGEDPYQFLPVTYCVSEPHEMERFKAHHAYISGKTVPSKLLSKRAAQHAPRPKEGEECRNMWILKPIGLNRGRGISVIRGPQECKSLIEAARDDKRLRKGSLKQWIVQRYIENPLLIDGRKFDIRAYVLIKGDGDCFIYHDAYLRLSSVPYTVASTEQDVHLTNNAVQKHT
;
A
#
# COMPACT_ATOMS: atom_id res chain seq x y z
N CYS A 1 55.96 -30.72 20.85
CA CYS A 1 55.79 -31.90 19.97
C CYS A 1 54.32 -32.14 19.72
N ALA A 2 53.79 -31.50 18.67
CA ALA A 2 52.60 -31.84 17.88
C ALA A 2 52.24 -30.57 17.09
N GLU A 3 52.75 -30.50 15.85
CA GLU A 3 52.47 -29.44 14.88
C GLU A 3 51.03 -29.55 14.37
N MET A 4 50.37 -28.40 14.22
CA MET A 4 49.10 -28.27 13.50
C MET A 4 49.35 -28.32 11.99
N PRO A 5 48.48 -28.95 11.17
CA PRO A 5 48.64 -28.94 9.72
C PRO A 5 48.27 -27.57 9.14
N ALA A 6 49.12 -27.13 8.20
CA ALA A 6 49.04 -25.87 7.47
C ALA A 6 47.81 -25.78 6.55
N GLU A 7 47.24 -24.57 6.46
CA GLU A 7 46.22 -24.18 5.47
C GLU A 7 46.74 -24.31 4.03
N ALA A 8 45.90 -24.85 3.15
CA ALA A 8 46.17 -24.91 1.71
C ALA A 8 46.01 -23.51 1.06
N PRO A 9 46.85 -23.15 0.07
CA PRO A 9 46.82 -21.82 -0.55
C PRO A 9 45.59 -21.62 -1.45
N VAL A 10 44.98 -20.44 -1.32
CA VAL A 10 43.87 -19.95 -2.14
C VAL A 10 44.36 -19.69 -3.58
N PRO A 11 43.68 -20.18 -4.63
CA PRO A 11 44.08 -19.92 -6.02
C PRO A 11 43.79 -18.47 -6.44
N PRO A 12 44.58 -17.90 -7.38
CA PRO A 12 44.46 -16.50 -7.78
C PRO A 12 43.19 -16.22 -8.61
N PRO A 13 42.71 -14.96 -8.62
CA PRO A 13 41.50 -14.58 -9.34
C PRO A 13 41.67 -14.71 -10.85
N ALA A 14 40.72 -15.36 -11.51
CA ALA A 14 40.69 -15.48 -12.96
C ALA A 14 40.49 -14.09 -13.62
N LYS A 15 41.31 -13.81 -14.65
CA LYS A 15 41.29 -12.58 -15.44
C LYS A 15 39.92 -12.36 -16.11
N ALA A 16 39.39 -11.15 -15.99
CA ALA A 16 38.19 -10.70 -16.68
C ALA A 16 38.39 -10.66 -18.21
N ALA A 17 37.55 -11.38 -18.95
CA ALA A 17 37.40 -11.22 -20.39
C ALA A 17 36.35 -10.14 -20.69
N GLY A 18 36.66 -9.24 -21.63
CA GLY A 18 35.76 -8.18 -22.09
C GLY A 18 34.49 -8.69 -22.79
N PRO A 19 33.50 -7.81 -23.03
CA PRO A 19 32.17 -8.23 -23.43
C PRO A 19 32.15 -8.74 -24.89
N SER A 20 31.94 -10.04 -25.06
CA SER A 20 31.62 -10.65 -26.35
C SER A 20 30.13 -10.48 -26.66
N THR A 21 29.83 -9.78 -27.76
CA THR A 21 28.50 -9.62 -28.35
C THR A 21 28.08 -10.90 -29.08
N SER A 22 27.57 -11.89 -28.35
CA SER A 22 26.80 -13.00 -28.94
C SER A 22 25.97 -13.69 -27.86
N GLY A 23 24.71 -13.27 -27.70
CA GLY A 23 23.75 -13.93 -26.81
C GLY A 23 23.36 -15.31 -27.34
N PRO A 24 23.25 -16.35 -26.49
CA PRO A 24 22.70 -17.63 -26.90
C PRO A 24 21.20 -17.46 -27.18
N LYS A 25 20.75 -17.90 -28.36
CA LYS A 25 19.34 -18.10 -28.69
C LYS A 25 18.79 -19.24 -27.83
N GLY A 26 18.43 -18.93 -26.58
CA GLY A 26 17.63 -19.80 -25.73
C GLY A 26 16.22 -19.92 -26.31
N LYS A 27 15.79 -21.16 -26.54
CA LYS A 27 14.41 -21.50 -26.89
C LYS A 27 13.48 -20.89 -25.85
N ALA A 28 12.46 -20.17 -26.31
CA ALA A 28 11.37 -19.73 -25.46
C ALA A 28 10.69 -20.98 -24.88
N ASP A 29 10.82 -21.18 -23.56
CA ASP A 29 9.99 -22.15 -22.88
C ASP A 29 8.53 -21.72 -23.04
N ALA A 30 7.75 -22.63 -23.61
CA ALA A 30 6.35 -22.43 -23.91
C ALA A 30 5.59 -22.08 -22.63
N ALA A 31 4.80 -21.01 -22.70
CA ALA A 31 3.78 -20.72 -21.71
C ALA A 31 2.91 -21.97 -21.50
N PRO A 32 2.45 -22.25 -20.26
CA PRO A 32 1.58 -23.39 -20.03
C PRO A 32 0.35 -23.26 -20.90
N SER A 33 0.14 -24.26 -21.75
CA SER A 33 -1.07 -24.47 -22.56
C SER A 33 -2.23 -24.84 -21.66
N GLY A 34 -2.70 -23.86 -20.88
CA GLY A 34 -3.99 -23.92 -20.23
C GLY A 34 -5.07 -23.64 -21.27
N ASP A 35 -5.82 -24.67 -21.64
CA ASP A 35 -6.97 -24.64 -22.53
C ASP A 35 -8.18 -23.93 -21.86
N GLY A 36 -7.94 -22.71 -21.36
CA GLY A 36 -8.97 -21.84 -20.83
C GLY A 36 -9.52 -21.01 -21.98
N LYS A 37 -10.56 -21.50 -22.66
CA LYS A 37 -11.36 -20.72 -23.61
C LYS A 37 -11.62 -19.33 -23.00
N ARG A 38 -10.93 -18.29 -23.47
CA ARG A 38 -11.21 -16.90 -23.08
C ARG A 38 -12.70 -16.69 -23.30
N LYS A 39 -13.48 -16.56 -22.21
CA LYS A 39 -14.93 -16.34 -22.28
C LYS A 39 -15.17 -15.19 -23.25
N ARG A 40 -15.82 -15.49 -24.39
CA ARG A 40 -16.19 -14.46 -25.36
C ARG A 40 -17.10 -13.47 -24.64
N ILE A 41 -16.65 -12.23 -24.54
CA ILE A 41 -17.48 -11.15 -24.00
C ILE A 41 -18.65 -10.99 -24.97
N PRO A 42 -19.91 -11.08 -24.51
CA PRO A 42 -21.08 -10.92 -25.37
C PRO A 42 -21.00 -9.61 -26.15
N VAL A 43 -21.25 -9.68 -27.46
CA VAL A 43 -21.34 -8.49 -28.31
C VAL A 43 -22.65 -7.78 -27.95
N PRO A 44 -22.61 -6.52 -27.48
CA PRO A 44 -23.85 -5.79 -27.20
C PRO A 44 -24.64 -5.58 -28.48
N ALA A 45 -25.97 -5.72 -28.41
CA ALA A 45 -26.85 -5.34 -29.50
C ALA A 45 -26.70 -3.82 -29.78
N ARG A 46 -26.07 -3.49 -30.91
CA ARG A 46 -26.11 -2.21 -31.65
C ARG A 46 -25.61 -0.89 -31.04
N SER A 47 -25.14 -0.78 -29.79
CA SER A 47 -24.58 0.50 -29.30
C SER A 47 -23.05 0.52 -29.27
N VAL A 48 -22.44 1.38 -30.10
CA VAL A 48 -21.04 1.77 -29.97
C VAL A 48 -20.85 2.47 -28.62
N ARG A 49 -19.85 2.03 -27.85
CA ARG A 49 -19.52 2.58 -26.53
C ARG A 49 -18.32 3.51 -26.63
N HIS A 50 -18.31 4.53 -25.78
CA HIS A 50 -17.31 5.60 -25.83
C HIS A 50 -16.48 5.63 -24.54
N LEU A 51 -15.16 5.59 -24.68
CA LEU A 51 -14.18 5.69 -23.59
C LEU A 51 -13.68 7.13 -23.45
N SER A 52 -13.87 7.72 -22.28
CA SER A 52 -13.26 8.98 -21.86
C SER A 52 -12.06 8.71 -20.96
N LEU A 53 -10.94 9.39 -21.21
CA LEU A 53 -9.74 9.32 -20.38
C LEU A 53 -9.51 10.68 -19.72
N GLY A 54 -9.37 10.67 -18.40
CA GLY A 54 -8.82 11.79 -17.65
C GLY A 54 -7.29 11.69 -17.53
N VAL A 55 -6.72 12.64 -16.79
CA VAL A 55 -5.29 12.65 -16.49
C VAL A 55 -4.93 11.50 -15.56
N GLY A 56 -3.75 10.93 -15.79
CA GLY A 56 -3.05 10.14 -14.78
C GLY A 56 -2.68 8.72 -15.20
N ASN A 57 -2.37 7.91 -14.19
CA ASN A 57 -1.72 6.63 -14.36
C ASN A 57 -2.57 5.57 -15.09
N ASN A 58 -1.90 4.71 -15.87
CA ASN A 58 -2.46 3.56 -16.60
C ASN A 58 -3.49 3.87 -17.70
N ALA A 59 -3.76 5.13 -18.04
CA ALA A 59 -4.73 5.50 -19.08
C ALA A 59 -4.45 4.80 -20.43
N ALA A 60 -3.19 4.73 -20.85
CA ALA A 60 -2.80 4.04 -22.09
C ALA A 60 -3.04 2.52 -22.05
N LEU A 61 -2.75 1.87 -20.92
CA LEU A 61 -2.99 0.44 -20.73
C LEU A 61 -4.49 0.12 -20.79
N VAL A 62 -5.30 0.92 -20.07
CA VAL A 62 -6.76 0.78 -20.06
C VAL A 62 -7.33 1.03 -21.45
N ALA A 63 -6.89 2.08 -22.15
CA ALA A 63 -7.33 2.37 -23.51
C ALA A 63 -7.02 1.20 -24.45
N ARG A 64 -5.79 0.67 -24.43
CA ARG A 64 -5.40 -0.49 -25.23
C ARG A 64 -6.30 -1.71 -24.97
N VAL A 65 -6.61 -2.00 -23.71
CA VAL A 65 -7.49 -3.12 -23.37
C VAL A 65 -8.92 -2.85 -23.82
N VAL A 66 -9.50 -1.70 -23.51
CA VAL A 66 -10.90 -1.36 -23.83
C VAL A 66 -11.11 -1.28 -25.34
N LEU A 67 -10.25 -0.56 -26.06
CA LEU A 67 -10.35 -0.32 -27.51
C LEU A 67 -10.00 -1.55 -28.36
N SER A 68 -9.44 -2.61 -27.77
CA SER A 68 -9.31 -3.91 -28.46
C SER A 68 -10.66 -4.54 -28.83
N ARG A 69 -11.76 -4.04 -28.24
CA ARG A 69 -13.13 -4.50 -28.54
C ARG A 69 -13.70 -3.68 -29.70
N PRO A 70 -14.21 -4.33 -30.77
CA PRO A 70 -14.69 -3.65 -31.97
C PRO A 70 -15.77 -2.58 -31.73
N TRP A 71 -16.59 -2.75 -30.69
CA TRP A 71 -17.69 -1.85 -30.32
C TRP A 71 -17.29 -0.70 -29.39
N TRP A 72 -16.00 -0.50 -29.10
CA TRP A 72 -15.51 0.64 -28.31
C TRP A 72 -14.77 1.65 -29.19
N ARG A 73 -14.98 2.93 -28.89
CA ARG A 73 -14.29 4.08 -29.52
C ARG A 73 -13.88 5.08 -28.45
N MET A 74 -12.94 5.96 -28.78
CA MET A 74 -12.64 7.10 -27.93
C MET A 74 -13.81 8.10 -27.95
N ALA A 75 -14.18 8.62 -26.79
CA ALA A 75 -15.13 9.73 -26.69
C ALA A 75 -14.54 11.00 -27.33
N LYS A 76 -15.39 11.84 -27.91
CA LYS A 76 -14.96 13.15 -28.41
C LYS A 76 -14.49 14.01 -27.23
N LYS A 77 -13.48 14.84 -27.46
CA LYS A 77 -13.07 15.84 -26.46
C LYS A 77 -14.11 16.96 -26.44
N PRO A 78 -14.48 17.50 -25.26
CA PRO A 78 -15.27 18.72 -25.20
C PRO A 78 -14.56 19.85 -25.96
N LYS A 79 -15.33 20.74 -26.58
CA LYS A 79 -14.81 22.00 -27.12
C LYS A 79 -14.23 22.82 -25.96
N ALA A 80 -13.16 23.56 -26.23
CA ALA A 80 -12.56 24.43 -25.22
C ALA A 80 -13.61 25.41 -24.68
N GLY A 81 -13.76 25.47 -23.36
CA GLY A 81 -14.75 26.33 -22.68
C GLY A 81 -16.13 25.71 -22.45
N THR A 82 -16.44 24.51 -22.96
CA THR A 82 -17.71 23.83 -22.62
C THR A 82 -17.52 22.83 -21.49
N ARG A 83 -18.44 22.86 -20.50
CA ARG A 83 -18.55 21.76 -19.52
C ARG A 83 -18.97 20.50 -20.28
N THR A 84 -18.22 19.41 -20.15
CA THR A 84 -18.73 18.09 -20.55
C THR A 84 -20.00 17.83 -19.73
N THR A 85 -21.15 17.76 -20.38
CA THR A 85 -22.45 17.44 -19.75
C THR A 85 -22.50 16.01 -19.19
N GLY A 86 -21.40 15.26 -19.32
CA GLY A 86 -21.32 13.87 -18.91
C GLY A 86 -21.83 12.94 -20.00
N GLU A 87 -22.62 13.40 -20.97
CA GLU A 87 -23.49 12.56 -21.80
C GLU A 87 -22.80 11.80 -22.95
N GLU A 88 -21.56 12.16 -23.34
CA GLU A 88 -20.91 11.62 -24.55
C GLU A 88 -20.06 10.35 -24.33
N TRP A 89 -20.04 9.78 -23.12
CA TRP A 89 -19.20 8.63 -22.80
C TRP A 89 -19.93 7.53 -22.03
N SER A 90 -19.53 6.28 -22.28
CA SER A 90 -20.03 5.09 -21.59
C SER A 90 -19.13 4.68 -20.42
N MET A 91 -17.81 4.89 -20.55
CA MET A 91 -16.86 4.69 -19.46
C MET A 91 -15.91 5.86 -19.34
N ARG A 92 -15.62 6.28 -18.11
CA ARG A 92 -14.57 7.26 -17.82
C ARG A 92 -13.51 6.66 -16.90
N TRP A 93 -12.27 6.72 -17.34
CA TRP A 93 -11.10 6.31 -16.57
C TRP A 93 -10.21 7.51 -16.23
N GLN A 94 -9.92 7.72 -14.97
CA GLN A 94 -9.03 8.78 -14.49
C GLN A 94 -8.35 8.37 -13.18
N GLU A 95 -7.25 9.03 -12.82
CA GLU A 95 -6.47 8.63 -11.64
C GLU A 95 -7.13 8.96 -10.30
N THR A 96 -7.86 10.08 -10.21
CA THR A 96 -8.49 10.54 -8.97
C THR A 96 -10.00 10.66 -9.15
N ILE A 97 -10.74 10.85 -8.07
CA ILE A 97 -12.19 11.13 -8.13
C ILE A 97 -12.51 12.59 -8.52
N GLN A 98 -11.49 13.44 -8.65
CA GLN A 98 -11.70 14.88 -8.82
C GLN A 98 -12.44 15.18 -10.14
N GLY A 99 -13.48 15.99 -10.05
CA GLY A 99 -14.31 16.37 -11.20
C GLY A 99 -15.33 15.32 -11.64
N ILE A 100 -15.44 14.18 -10.96
CA ILE A 100 -16.53 13.22 -11.18
C ILE A 100 -17.77 13.72 -10.44
N ASN A 101 -18.85 13.98 -11.17
CA ASN A 101 -20.15 14.28 -10.59
C ASN A 101 -21.01 13.01 -10.57
N TYR A 102 -21.00 12.30 -9.45
CA TYR A 102 -21.72 11.03 -9.30
C TYR A 102 -23.24 11.18 -9.47
N SER A 103 -23.81 12.33 -9.10
CA SER A 103 -25.26 12.59 -9.20
C SER A 103 -25.77 12.71 -10.63
N LEU A 104 -24.87 12.93 -11.60
CA LEU A 104 -25.22 12.99 -13.04
C LEU A 104 -25.00 11.66 -13.75
N LEU A 105 -24.36 10.68 -13.10
CA LEU A 105 -24.15 9.36 -13.70
C LEU A 105 -25.49 8.65 -13.85
N GLY A 106 -25.74 8.09 -15.03
CA GLY A 106 -26.95 7.29 -15.24
C GLY A 106 -28.20 8.08 -15.61
N ALA A 107 -28.17 9.42 -15.56
CA ALA A 107 -29.35 10.26 -15.83
C ALA A 107 -29.88 10.10 -17.27
N HIS A 108 -28.99 9.81 -18.22
CA HIS A 108 -29.33 9.75 -19.66
C HIS A 108 -28.75 8.53 -20.39
N SER A 109 -27.84 7.77 -19.78
CA SER A 109 -27.26 6.55 -20.38
C SER A 109 -26.60 5.64 -19.33
N GLN A 110 -26.25 4.40 -19.71
CA GLN A 110 -25.48 3.48 -18.85
C GLN A 110 -24.00 3.91 -18.81
N GLN A 111 -23.62 4.62 -17.74
CA GLN A 111 -22.29 5.18 -17.56
C GLN A 111 -21.55 4.54 -16.39
N VAL A 112 -20.26 4.31 -16.56
CA VAL A 112 -19.40 3.75 -15.50
C VAL A 112 -18.12 4.56 -15.31
N VAL A 113 -17.69 4.68 -14.06
CA VAL A 113 -16.43 5.34 -13.68
C VAL A 113 -15.54 4.36 -12.94
N GLY A 114 -14.22 4.53 -13.05
CA GLY A 114 -13.24 3.66 -12.39
C GLY A 114 -13.07 3.86 -10.87
N HIS A 115 -13.98 4.58 -10.21
CA HIS A 115 -13.90 4.90 -8.78
C HIS A 115 -15.28 4.84 -8.14
N LEU A 116 -15.36 4.31 -6.92
CA LEU A 116 -16.56 4.43 -6.09
C LEU A 116 -16.63 5.83 -5.45
N PRO A 117 -17.84 6.40 -5.27
CA PRO A 117 -18.01 7.59 -4.46
C PRO A 117 -17.52 7.33 -3.04
N ASN A 118 -16.96 8.36 -2.39
CA ASN A 118 -16.44 8.26 -1.02
C ASN A 118 -15.38 7.15 -0.79
N ASN A 119 -14.60 6.79 -1.83
CA ASN A 119 -13.58 5.74 -1.71
C ASN A 119 -12.50 6.00 -0.63
N SER A 120 -12.38 7.23 -0.13
CA SER A 120 -11.50 7.58 0.98
C SER A 120 -11.86 6.85 2.29
N ALA A 121 -13.07 6.30 2.41
CA ALA A 121 -13.51 5.46 3.51
C ALA A 121 -12.61 4.21 3.67
N ILE A 122 -12.16 3.61 2.57
CA ILE A 122 -11.31 2.41 2.58
C ILE A 122 -9.89 2.67 2.06
N CYS A 123 -9.71 3.70 1.23
CA CYS A 123 -8.39 4.06 0.69
C CYS A 123 -7.60 5.01 1.61
N GLY A 124 -8.26 5.63 2.60
CA GLY A 124 -7.61 6.51 3.58
C GLY A 124 -7.13 5.74 4.80
N LYS A 125 -5.87 5.96 5.24
CA LYS A 125 -5.26 5.20 6.34
C LYS A 125 -6.10 5.19 7.63
N LEU A 126 -6.53 6.37 8.08
CA LEU A 126 -7.31 6.51 9.32
C LEU A 126 -8.76 6.05 9.15
N ASN A 127 -9.39 6.34 8.01
CA ASN A 127 -10.76 5.90 7.76
C ASN A 127 -10.85 4.39 7.61
N LEU A 128 -9.88 3.75 6.96
CA LEU A 128 -9.79 2.29 6.88
C LEU A 128 -9.71 1.67 8.26
N PHE A 129 -8.82 2.19 9.12
CA PHE A 129 -8.71 1.75 10.51
C PHE A 129 -10.03 1.92 11.27
N ARG A 130 -10.64 3.11 11.24
CA ARG A 130 -11.89 3.40 11.95
C ARG A 130 -13.03 2.51 11.47
N ASN A 131 -13.21 2.39 10.16
CA ASN A 131 -14.30 1.59 9.57
C ASN A 131 -14.18 0.11 9.92
N ILE A 132 -12.98 -0.48 9.83
CA ILE A 132 -12.77 -1.88 10.23
C ILE A 132 -12.94 -2.02 11.75
N TYR A 133 -12.41 -1.08 12.54
CA TYR A 133 -12.51 -1.11 13.99
C TYR A 133 -13.96 -1.06 14.49
N GLU A 134 -14.76 -0.12 13.96
CA GLU A 134 -16.17 0.05 14.30
C GLU A 134 -17.00 -1.13 13.82
N TYR A 135 -16.78 -1.61 12.59
CA TYR A 135 -17.47 -2.78 12.05
C TYR A 135 -17.26 -4.02 12.93
N LEU A 136 -16.01 -4.40 13.19
CA LEU A 136 -15.70 -5.58 13.99
C LEU A 136 -16.19 -5.43 15.43
N SER A 137 -16.03 -4.24 16.03
CA SER A 137 -16.56 -3.98 17.37
C SER A 137 -18.08 -4.11 17.43
N SER A 138 -18.81 -3.67 16.39
CA SER A 138 -20.27 -3.83 16.30
C SER A 138 -20.71 -5.29 16.18
N LYS A 139 -19.82 -6.17 15.72
CA LYS A 139 -20.02 -7.63 15.66
C LYS A 139 -19.62 -8.34 16.96
N GLY A 140 -19.14 -7.61 17.95
CA GLY A 140 -18.58 -8.20 19.18
C GLY A 140 -17.20 -8.83 18.96
N GLU A 141 -16.60 -8.65 17.80
CA GLU A 141 -15.26 -9.13 17.48
C GLU A 141 -14.19 -8.16 18.00
N ASP A 142 -12.99 -8.69 18.23
CA ASP A 142 -11.84 -7.87 18.61
C ASP A 142 -11.10 -7.37 17.36
N PRO A 143 -11.15 -6.06 17.04
CA PRO A 143 -10.53 -5.54 15.83
C PRO A 143 -9.01 -5.71 15.79
N TYR A 144 -8.36 -5.80 16.95
CA TYR A 144 -6.91 -5.89 17.02
C TYR A 144 -6.36 -7.28 16.68
N GLN A 145 -7.24 -8.28 16.46
CA GLN A 145 -6.85 -9.54 15.82
C GLN A 145 -6.45 -9.34 14.34
N PHE A 146 -7.00 -8.31 13.68
CA PHE A 146 -6.78 -8.04 12.26
C PHE A 146 -6.00 -6.73 12.03
N LEU A 147 -6.10 -5.79 12.96
CA LEU A 147 -5.48 -4.47 12.87
C LEU A 147 -4.41 -4.29 13.94
N PRO A 148 -3.22 -3.75 13.61
CA PRO A 148 -2.31 -3.32 14.65
C PRO A 148 -2.90 -2.12 15.41
N VAL A 149 -2.63 -2.05 16.72
CA VAL A 149 -3.07 -0.94 17.57
C VAL A 149 -2.61 0.40 16.99
N THR A 150 -3.54 1.34 16.84
CA THR A 150 -3.31 2.60 16.11
C THR A 150 -3.88 3.79 16.88
N TYR A 151 -3.17 4.91 16.87
CA TYR A 151 -3.61 6.18 17.47
C TYR A 151 -3.47 7.32 16.47
N CYS A 152 -4.44 8.25 16.45
CA CYS A 152 -4.35 9.48 15.66
C CYS A 152 -3.62 10.56 16.47
N VAL A 153 -2.29 10.49 16.51
CA VAL A 153 -1.39 11.35 17.34
C VAL A 153 -1.41 12.84 17.03
N SER A 154 -2.20 13.26 16.04
CA SER A 154 -2.51 14.68 15.82
C SER A 154 -3.56 15.21 16.79
N GLU A 155 -4.34 14.32 17.39
CA GLU A 155 -5.25 14.64 18.47
C GLU A 155 -4.52 14.51 19.82
N PRO A 156 -4.52 15.55 20.69
CA PRO A 156 -3.77 15.52 21.95
C PRO A 156 -4.13 14.35 22.86
N HIS A 157 -5.41 13.99 22.94
CA HIS A 157 -5.86 12.89 23.79
C HIS A 157 -5.34 11.53 23.29
N GLU A 158 -5.30 11.31 21.97
CA GLU A 158 -4.74 10.08 21.38
C GLU A 158 -3.22 10.01 21.56
N MET A 159 -2.52 11.15 21.53
CA MET A 159 -1.09 11.21 21.87
C MET A 159 -0.84 10.76 23.32
N GLU A 160 -1.65 11.18 24.28
CA GLU A 160 -1.52 10.72 25.67
C GLU A 160 -1.81 9.23 25.82
N ARG A 161 -2.79 8.69 25.08
CA ARG A 161 -3.06 7.24 25.05
C ARG A 161 -1.90 6.45 24.45
N PHE A 162 -1.29 6.96 23.38
CA PHE A 162 -0.08 6.38 22.81
C PHE A 162 1.07 6.37 23.82
N LYS A 163 1.35 7.50 24.50
CA LYS A 163 2.38 7.58 25.55
C LYS A 163 2.13 6.57 26.66
N ALA A 164 0.90 6.46 27.14
CA ALA A 164 0.52 5.50 28.17
C ALA A 164 0.70 4.05 27.69
N HIS A 165 0.28 3.72 26.46
CA HIS A 165 0.48 2.37 25.93
C HIS A 165 1.97 2.04 25.73
N HIS A 166 2.76 2.96 25.20
CA HIS A 166 4.21 2.78 25.06
C HIS A 166 4.90 2.55 26.41
N ALA A 167 4.53 3.33 27.43
CA ALA A 167 5.03 3.18 28.80
C ALA A 167 4.61 1.84 29.42
N TYR A 168 3.36 1.41 29.20
CA TYR A 168 2.84 0.12 29.65
C TYR A 168 3.63 -1.07 29.08
N ILE A 169 3.92 -1.08 27.77
CA ILE A 169 4.75 -2.11 27.13
C ILE A 169 6.17 -2.13 27.75
N SER A 170 6.65 -0.98 28.20
CA SER A 170 7.96 -0.84 28.86
C SER A 170 7.93 -1.18 30.36
N GLY A 171 6.85 -1.81 30.85
CA GLY A 171 6.70 -2.25 32.25
C GLY A 171 6.35 -1.14 33.24
N LYS A 172 5.98 0.06 32.78
CA LYS A 172 5.63 1.18 33.66
C LYS A 172 4.15 1.16 34.02
N THR A 173 3.83 1.54 35.26
CA THR A 173 2.45 1.78 35.70
C THR A 173 1.88 3.00 34.99
N VAL A 174 0.65 2.89 34.48
CA VAL A 174 -0.03 3.98 33.75
C VAL A 174 -1.47 4.15 34.20
N PRO A 175 -2.06 5.37 34.05
CA PRO A 175 -3.46 5.59 34.36
C PRO A 175 -4.38 4.70 33.51
N SER A 176 -5.26 3.93 34.17
CA SER A 176 -6.18 3.01 33.50
C SER A 176 -7.08 3.70 32.47
N LYS A 177 -7.47 4.96 32.70
CA LYS A 177 -8.27 5.76 31.76
C LYS A 177 -7.59 6.03 30.41
N LEU A 178 -6.26 5.99 30.35
CA LEU A 178 -5.49 6.24 29.12
C LEU A 178 -5.18 4.96 28.35
N LEU A 179 -5.25 3.80 29.01
CA LEU A 179 -4.93 2.51 28.41
C LEU A 179 -6.20 1.71 28.13
N SER A 180 -6.47 1.45 26.85
CA SER A 180 -7.53 0.50 26.50
C SER A 180 -7.14 -0.91 26.97
N LYS A 181 -8.01 -1.56 27.75
CA LYS A 181 -7.83 -2.97 28.17
C LYS A 181 -7.56 -3.88 26.97
N ARG A 182 -8.34 -3.69 25.89
CA ARG A 182 -8.19 -4.44 24.63
C ARG A 182 -6.82 -4.17 24.00
N ALA A 183 -6.39 -2.91 23.91
CA ALA A 183 -5.07 -2.59 23.36
C ALA A 183 -3.93 -3.19 24.21
N ALA A 184 -4.05 -3.16 25.53
CA ALA A 184 -3.08 -3.74 26.46
C ALA A 184 -2.95 -5.27 26.33
N GLN A 185 -4.06 -5.97 26.04
CA GLN A 185 -4.04 -7.42 25.82
C GLN A 185 -3.18 -7.82 24.61
N HIS A 186 -3.14 -6.95 23.59
CA HIS A 186 -2.33 -7.07 22.37
C HIS A 186 -0.93 -6.44 22.49
N ALA A 187 -0.52 -6.03 23.69
CA ALA A 187 0.87 -5.69 23.92
C ALA A 187 1.75 -6.93 23.62
N PRO A 188 2.89 -6.75 22.94
CA PRO A 188 3.75 -7.87 22.59
C PRO A 188 4.24 -8.59 23.84
N ARG A 189 4.25 -9.92 23.75
CA ARG A 189 4.86 -10.81 24.72
C ARG A 189 5.90 -11.62 23.94
N PRO A 190 7.13 -11.09 23.80
CA PRO A 190 8.16 -11.78 23.03
C PRO A 190 8.35 -13.18 23.60
N LYS A 191 8.43 -14.18 22.72
CA LYS A 191 8.80 -15.53 23.13
C LYS A 191 10.27 -15.53 23.54
N GLU A 192 10.67 -16.56 24.28
CA GLU A 192 12.08 -16.76 24.62
C GLU A 192 12.94 -16.78 23.35
N GLY A 193 13.94 -15.89 23.28
CA GLY A 193 14.81 -15.70 22.12
C GLY A 193 14.35 -14.67 21.08
N GLU A 194 13.13 -14.10 21.19
CA GLU A 194 12.67 -13.03 20.30
C GLU A 194 13.04 -11.65 20.83
N GLU A 195 13.76 -10.85 20.03
CA GLU A 195 13.98 -9.45 20.35
C GLU A 195 12.72 -8.60 20.11
N CYS A 196 12.28 -7.86 21.13
CA CYS A 196 11.22 -6.86 21.00
C CYS A 196 11.74 -5.49 21.49
N ARG A 197 11.74 -4.51 20.59
CA ARG A 197 12.27 -3.16 20.76
C ARG A 197 11.18 -2.10 20.94
N ASN A 198 9.93 -2.52 21.17
CA ASN A 198 8.75 -1.63 21.34
C ASN A 198 8.63 -0.61 20.19
N MET A 199 8.70 -1.12 18.96
CA MET A 199 8.72 -0.30 17.76
C MET A 199 7.31 0.09 17.31
N TRP A 200 7.22 1.26 16.72
CA TRP A 200 6.00 1.83 16.16
C TRP A 200 6.29 2.38 14.76
N ILE A 201 5.24 2.59 13.97
CA ILE A 201 5.35 3.17 12.64
C ILE A 201 4.47 4.42 12.54
N LEU A 202 5.11 5.56 12.34
CA LEU A 202 4.49 6.86 12.13
C LEU A 202 4.15 7.02 10.65
N LYS A 203 2.89 7.35 10.36
CA LYS A 203 2.38 7.47 8.99
C LYS A 203 1.60 8.78 8.83
N PRO A 204 2.02 9.69 7.94
CA PRO A 204 1.21 10.86 7.59
C PRO A 204 -0.03 10.44 6.79
N ILE A 205 -1.16 11.10 7.08
CA ILE A 205 -2.40 10.94 6.33
C ILE A 205 -2.30 11.74 5.02
N GLY A 206 -2.78 11.16 3.92
CA GLY A 206 -2.79 11.85 2.61
C GLY A 206 -1.52 11.72 1.76
N LEU A 207 -0.42 11.15 2.30
CA LEU A 207 0.74 10.80 1.48
C LEU A 207 0.73 9.34 1.02
N ASN A 208 1.38 9.11 -0.12
CA ASN A 208 1.57 7.82 -0.76
C ASN A 208 3.06 7.59 -1.08
N ARG A 209 3.38 6.38 -1.56
CA ARG A 209 4.73 5.95 -1.99
C ARG A 209 5.78 5.92 -0.86
N GLY A 210 5.38 5.63 0.37
CA GLY A 210 6.31 5.54 1.51
C GLY A 210 6.77 6.90 2.07
N ARG A 211 6.40 8.02 1.44
CA ARG A 211 6.87 9.36 1.84
C ARG A 211 6.42 9.72 3.25
N GLY A 212 7.38 10.15 4.07
CA GLY A 212 7.17 10.59 5.44
C GLY A 212 6.81 9.48 6.43
N ILE A 213 6.92 8.21 6.03
CA ILE A 213 6.73 7.08 6.94
C ILE A 213 8.04 6.83 7.68
N SER A 214 7.98 6.74 9.01
CA SER A 214 9.15 6.43 9.83
C SER A 214 8.83 5.32 10.82
N VAL A 215 9.77 4.40 11.00
CA VAL A 215 9.75 3.48 12.13
C VAL A 215 10.40 4.19 13.30
N ILE A 216 9.75 4.16 14.46
CA ILE A 216 10.14 4.92 15.65
C ILE A 216 10.11 4.01 16.88
N ARG A 217 10.81 4.40 17.94
CA ARG A 217 10.87 3.65 19.20
C ARG A 217 10.04 4.25 20.33
N GLY A 218 9.46 5.43 20.16
CA GLY A 218 8.62 5.99 21.20
C GLY A 218 8.06 7.41 20.96
N PRO A 219 7.39 7.98 21.96
CA PRO A 219 6.63 9.22 21.82
C PRO A 219 7.48 10.47 21.59
N GLN A 220 8.69 10.55 22.16
CA GLN A 220 9.59 11.68 21.98
C GLN A 220 9.99 11.82 20.51
N GLU A 221 10.46 10.72 19.91
CA GLU A 221 10.80 10.66 18.49
C GLU A 221 9.58 10.95 17.59
N CYS A 222 8.41 10.41 17.94
CA CYS A 222 7.15 10.73 17.26
C CYS A 222 6.89 12.23 17.19
N LYS A 223 7.07 12.94 18.33
CA LYS A 223 6.82 14.38 18.43
C LYS A 223 7.82 15.17 17.58
N SER A 224 9.11 14.86 17.70
CA SER A 224 10.17 15.52 16.94
C SER A 224 9.99 15.38 15.42
N LEU A 225 9.60 14.20 14.94
CA LEU A 225 9.35 13.97 13.51
C LEU A 225 8.12 14.73 12.99
N ILE A 226 7.05 14.83 13.80
CA ILE A 226 5.86 15.61 13.44
C ILE A 226 6.21 17.11 13.36
N GLU A 227 6.99 17.62 14.32
CA GLU A 227 7.44 19.02 14.34
C GLU A 227 8.30 19.33 13.12
N ALA A 228 9.33 18.51 12.84
CA ALA A 228 10.17 18.66 11.65
C ALA A 228 9.35 18.62 10.34
N ALA A 229 8.36 17.72 10.25
CA ALA A 229 7.50 17.60 9.08
C ALA A 229 6.58 18.83 8.88
N ARG A 230 6.19 19.51 9.96
CA ARG A 230 5.39 20.75 9.89
C ARG A 230 6.21 21.93 9.38
N ASP A 231 7.53 21.90 9.54
CA ASP A 231 8.42 22.96 9.08
C ASP A 231 8.91 22.76 7.64
N ASP A 232 8.86 21.53 7.12
CA ASP A 232 9.24 21.25 5.73
C ASP A 232 8.20 21.80 4.72
N LYS A 233 8.61 22.84 3.98
CA LYS A 233 7.80 23.49 2.93
C LYS A 233 7.33 22.52 1.82
N ARG A 234 8.07 21.42 1.55
CA ARG A 234 7.70 20.39 0.56
C ARG A 234 6.54 19.53 1.05
N LEU A 235 6.45 19.34 2.36
CA LEU A 235 5.35 18.63 3.02
C LEU A 235 4.15 19.57 3.25
N ARG A 236 4.37 20.88 3.47
CA ARG A 236 3.30 21.89 3.60
C ARG A 236 2.37 22.05 2.39
N LYS A 237 2.80 21.66 1.18
CA LYS A 237 2.05 21.90 -0.08
C LYS A 237 0.79 21.03 -0.25
N GLY A 238 0.31 20.40 0.82
CA GLY A 238 -0.94 19.64 0.88
C GLY A 238 -1.56 19.69 2.28
N SER A 239 -2.75 19.11 2.42
CA SER A 239 -3.52 18.96 3.66
C SER A 239 -2.89 18.00 4.68
N LEU A 240 -1.56 18.05 4.86
CA LEU A 240 -0.83 17.35 5.92
C LEU A 240 -1.17 17.95 7.28
N LYS A 241 -2.31 17.58 7.82
CA LYS A 241 -2.75 17.99 9.16
C LYS A 241 -2.72 16.84 10.15
N GLN A 242 -2.58 15.60 9.68
CA GLN A 242 -2.82 14.44 10.51
C GLN A 242 -1.81 13.30 10.29
N TRP A 243 -1.48 12.63 11.39
CA TRP A 243 -0.60 11.50 11.49
C TRP A 243 -1.25 10.41 12.34
N ILE A 244 -1.02 9.17 11.95
CA ILE A 244 -1.29 8.01 12.80
C ILE A 244 0.03 7.42 13.25
N VAL A 245 0.09 6.94 14.48
CA VAL A 245 1.12 6.02 14.95
C VAL A 245 0.46 4.65 15.12
N GLN A 246 1.13 3.61 14.65
CA GLN A 246 0.61 2.26 14.68
C GLN A 246 1.67 1.31 15.23
N ARG A 247 1.27 0.32 16.02
CA ARG A 247 2.21 -0.70 16.52
C ARG A 247 2.90 -1.37 15.34
N TYR A 248 4.22 -1.41 15.36
CA TYR A 248 4.98 -2.04 14.30
C TYR A 248 4.95 -3.56 14.48
N ILE A 249 4.91 -4.31 13.37
CA ILE A 249 5.01 -5.78 13.41
C ILE A 249 6.50 -6.12 13.39
N GLU A 250 7.03 -6.45 14.56
CA GLU A 250 8.46 -6.73 14.80
C GLU A 250 8.88 -8.16 14.44
N ASN A 251 7.91 -9.08 14.36
CA ASN A 251 8.14 -10.45 13.93
C ASN A 251 7.37 -10.73 12.62
N PRO A 252 7.73 -10.09 11.49
CA PRO A 252 7.12 -10.39 10.21
C PRO A 252 7.64 -11.73 9.68
N LEU A 253 6.81 -12.41 8.87
CA LEU A 253 7.32 -13.49 8.03
C LEU A 253 8.38 -12.93 7.06
N LEU A 254 9.49 -13.66 6.92
CA LEU A 254 10.62 -13.27 6.07
C LEU A 254 10.77 -14.26 4.91
N ILE A 255 11.26 -13.76 3.77
CA ILE A 255 11.72 -14.57 2.63
C ILE A 255 13.18 -14.22 2.41
N ASP A 256 14.06 -15.22 2.50
CA ASP A 256 15.53 -15.05 2.45
C ASP A 256 16.02 -13.97 3.43
N GLY A 257 15.46 -13.96 4.65
CA GLY A 257 15.80 -12.98 5.68
C GLY A 257 15.30 -11.55 5.40
N ARG A 258 14.50 -11.33 4.34
CA ARG A 258 13.99 -10.00 3.96
C ARG A 258 12.50 -9.88 4.20
N LYS A 259 12.09 -8.68 4.57
CA LYS A 259 10.69 -8.35 4.81
C LYS A 259 9.95 -8.23 3.48
N PHE A 260 8.69 -8.61 3.45
CA PHE A 260 7.85 -8.38 2.28
C PHE A 260 6.43 -7.93 2.63
N ASP A 261 5.72 -7.42 1.64
CA ASP A 261 4.27 -7.28 1.67
C ASP A 261 3.64 -7.92 0.43
N ILE A 262 2.36 -8.28 0.54
CA ILE A 262 1.57 -8.86 -0.55
C ILE A 262 0.75 -7.75 -1.20
N ARG A 263 0.87 -7.59 -2.52
CA ARG A 263 -0.05 -6.79 -3.32
C ARG A 263 -1.05 -7.70 -4.02
N ALA A 264 -2.29 -7.67 -3.55
CA ALA A 264 -3.45 -8.22 -4.24
C ALA A 264 -4.24 -7.11 -4.95
N TYR A 265 -4.98 -7.49 -5.99
CA TYR A 265 -5.88 -6.59 -6.72
C TYR A 265 -7.34 -7.00 -6.48
N VAL A 266 -8.18 -6.05 -6.11
CA VAL A 266 -9.61 -6.27 -5.86
C VAL A 266 -10.42 -5.33 -6.75
N LEU A 267 -11.40 -5.88 -7.47
CA LEU A 267 -12.42 -5.13 -8.19
C LEU A 267 -13.70 -5.13 -7.38
N ILE A 268 -14.21 -3.94 -7.04
CA ILE A 268 -15.52 -3.76 -6.41
C ILE A 268 -16.45 -3.13 -7.45
N LYS A 269 -17.54 -3.82 -7.76
CA LYS A 269 -18.58 -3.30 -8.66
C LYS A 269 -19.53 -2.35 -7.92
N GLY A 270 -20.30 -1.56 -8.67
CA GLY A 270 -21.28 -0.62 -8.10
C GLY A 270 -22.45 -1.28 -7.37
N ASP A 271 -22.68 -2.58 -7.59
CA ASP A 271 -23.67 -3.40 -6.89
C ASP A 271 -23.13 -4.03 -5.59
N GLY A 272 -21.84 -3.83 -5.28
CA GLY A 272 -21.19 -4.35 -4.08
C GLY A 272 -20.45 -5.68 -4.28
N ASP A 273 -20.57 -6.35 -5.44
CA ASP A 273 -19.80 -7.58 -5.67
C ASP A 273 -18.30 -7.27 -5.67
N CYS A 274 -17.55 -8.16 -5.02
CA CYS A 274 -16.10 -8.05 -4.87
C CYS A 274 -15.40 -9.23 -5.54
N PHE A 275 -14.41 -8.94 -6.37
CA PHE A 275 -13.61 -9.95 -7.08
C PHE A 275 -12.14 -9.73 -6.75
N ILE A 276 -11.50 -10.77 -6.24
CA ILE A 276 -10.04 -10.78 -6.02
C ILE A 276 -9.41 -11.33 -7.30
N TYR A 277 -8.45 -10.60 -7.86
CA TYR A 277 -7.67 -11.10 -8.99
C TYR A 277 -6.80 -12.27 -8.52
N HIS A 278 -6.76 -13.33 -9.32
CA HIS A 278 -6.07 -14.57 -8.98
C HIS A 278 -4.60 -14.35 -8.61
N ASP A 279 -3.90 -13.52 -9.37
CA ASP A 279 -2.48 -13.28 -9.16
C ASP A 279 -2.25 -12.09 -8.20
N ALA A 280 -1.42 -12.34 -7.20
CA ALA A 280 -0.80 -11.34 -6.36
C ALA A 280 0.72 -11.37 -6.55
N TYR A 281 1.41 -10.33 -6.11
CA TYR A 281 2.87 -10.32 -6.10
C TYR A 281 3.42 -9.82 -4.78
N LEU A 282 4.62 -10.29 -4.46
CA LEU A 282 5.35 -9.88 -3.26
C LEU A 282 6.23 -8.67 -3.58
N ARG A 283 6.30 -7.74 -2.64
CA ARG A 283 7.24 -6.62 -2.66
C ARG A 283 8.21 -6.80 -1.51
N LEU A 284 9.45 -7.16 -1.83
CA LEU A 284 10.49 -7.41 -0.84
C LEU A 284 11.24 -6.11 -0.52
N SER A 285 11.80 -6.04 0.69
CA SER A 285 12.90 -5.11 1.00
C SER A 285 14.17 -5.55 0.28
N SER A 286 15.08 -4.62 0.02
CA SER A 286 16.40 -4.88 -0.56
C SER A 286 17.39 -5.36 0.51
N VAL A 287 17.22 -4.89 1.74
CA VAL A 287 18.10 -5.17 2.89
C VAL A 287 17.50 -6.27 3.79
N PRO A 288 18.34 -7.17 4.38
CA PRO A 288 17.90 -8.10 5.42
C PRO A 288 17.19 -7.41 6.58
N TYR A 289 16.14 -8.04 7.07
CA TYR A 289 15.33 -7.51 8.15
C TYR A 289 16.07 -7.61 9.49
N THR A 290 16.05 -6.54 10.28
CA THR A 290 16.52 -6.53 11.66
C THR A 290 15.77 -5.48 12.48
N VAL A 291 15.42 -5.80 13.72
CA VAL A 291 14.81 -4.85 14.68
C VAL A 291 15.82 -3.90 15.32
N ALA A 292 17.12 -4.14 15.11
CA ALA A 292 18.19 -3.27 15.60
C ALA A 292 18.24 -1.92 14.84
N SER A 293 17.78 -1.91 13.59
CA SER A 293 17.69 -0.72 12.74
C SER A 293 16.30 -0.07 12.83
N THR A 294 16.20 1.20 12.44
CA THR A 294 14.94 1.90 12.16
C THR A 294 14.92 2.45 10.73
N GLU A 295 15.92 2.12 9.93
CA GLU A 295 16.09 2.61 8.55
C GLU A 295 14.96 2.14 7.64
N GLN A 296 14.60 3.00 6.68
CA GLN A 296 13.44 2.81 5.84
C GLN A 296 13.60 1.65 4.85
N ASP A 297 14.80 1.41 4.36
CA ASP A 297 15.12 0.34 3.39
C ASP A 297 14.96 -1.07 3.99
N VAL A 298 15.27 -1.24 5.28
CA VAL A 298 15.04 -2.48 6.06
C VAL A 298 13.54 -2.75 6.25
N HIS A 299 12.73 -1.70 6.40
CA HIS A 299 11.38 -1.82 6.94
C HIS A 299 10.23 -1.51 5.96
N LEU A 300 10.48 -0.74 4.89
CA LEU A 300 9.46 -0.28 3.95
C LEU A 300 9.64 -0.91 2.57
N THR A 301 8.76 -1.82 2.22
CA THR A 301 8.74 -2.58 0.95
C THR A 301 8.22 -1.78 -0.27
N ASN A 302 8.11 -0.46 -0.16
CA ASN A 302 7.63 0.38 -1.25
C ASN A 302 8.71 0.53 -2.33
N ASN A 303 8.40 0.22 -3.60
CA ASN A 303 9.35 0.37 -4.71
C ASN A 303 9.98 1.77 -4.80
N ALA A 304 9.30 2.82 -4.34
CA ALA A 304 9.87 4.18 -4.33
C ALA A 304 11.00 4.36 -3.30
N VAL A 305 10.95 3.62 -2.19
CA VAL A 305 12.02 3.58 -1.18
C VAL A 305 13.15 2.66 -1.68
N GLN A 306 12.76 1.48 -2.16
CA GLN A 306 13.68 0.40 -2.52
C GLN A 306 14.46 0.61 -3.82
N LYS A 307 14.10 1.61 -4.65
CA LYS A 307 14.80 1.90 -5.91
C LYS A 307 16.11 2.65 -5.75
N HIS A 308 16.36 3.22 -4.56
CA HIS A 308 17.49 4.10 -4.29
C HIS A 308 18.48 3.49 -3.28
N THR A 309 18.36 2.20 -3.03
CA THR A 309 19.17 1.39 -2.12
C THR A 309 19.69 0.19 -2.90
#